data_AF-A0A0T6BCK5-F1
#
_entry.id   AF-A0A0T6BCK5-F1
#
_cell.length_a   1.000
_cell.length_b   1.000
_cell.length_c   1.000
_cell.angle_alpha   90.00
_cell.angle_beta   90.00
_cell.angle_gamma   90.00
#
_symmetry.space_group_name_H-M   'P 1'
#
loop_
_entity.id
_entity.type
_entity.pdbx_description
1 polymer ?
#
loop_
_entity_poly.entity_id
_entity_poly.type
_entity_poly.pdbx_seq_one_letter_code
_entity_poly.pdbx_strand_id
1 'polypeptide(L)'
;MSTRSQLTKDLNESIKNLLGKQVKILFKNVVKLETKGDKTENRVLVFSPCRILLLTAKVPTRIDCHFHYLEIQALESKRGNQLSITFNEKVYSFLAGEDSSCSLEVDSMISALATAIRNIFPTVPLQYIIRKIEVIPPSRLQVLRDIEAVGSNIREVGPCGGFSNQYACMCDYHNMPYREEVAWDVDNIYLSLNTRELCLKDFDYLDQKDLIPIINALDYNTWFTKLRANHVRLSHDNIDKIVQVIKKSLSLEEVYLDSLGLKADFVNKLTNAVKLNAIIPLHTIDLSNNPIEDKGANNLTSCIPRLNKGLVHLNLSHCGLSSKGVNQLAQSLINRSSLYTTLTYLNLSGNNLKDDISNLHSFLGHANAISHLDLSSTDILLEN
;
A
#
# COMPACT_ATOMS: atom_id res chain seq x y z
N MET A 1 38.36 -0.14 -30.79
CA MET A 1 38.67 -0.98 -29.62
C MET A 1 37.42 -1.02 -28.77
N SER A 2 36.87 -2.20 -28.55
CA SER A 2 35.57 -2.41 -27.89
C SER A 2 35.63 -1.96 -26.42
N THR A 3 35.06 -0.79 -26.13
CA THR A 3 34.71 -0.37 -24.77
C THR A 3 33.47 -1.14 -24.34
N ARG A 4 33.62 -2.43 -24.04
CA ARG A 4 32.76 -3.02 -23.00
C ARG A 4 32.87 -2.08 -21.79
N SER A 5 31.75 -1.55 -21.33
CA SER A 5 31.61 -0.77 -20.09
C SER A 5 31.89 -1.63 -18.84
N GLN A 6 32.94 -2.44 -18.88
CA GLN A 6 33.34 -3.30 -17.78
C GLN A 6 33.95 -2.43 -16.69
N LEU A 7 33.20 -2.31 -15.59
CA LEU A 7 33.72 -1.85 -14.31
C LEU A 7 35.09 -2.49 -14.05
N THR A 8 36.12 -1.67 -13.83
CA THR A 8 37.45 -2.16 -13.47
C THR A 8 37.36 -2.99 -12.18
N LYS A 9 38.30 -3.94 -11.99
CA LYS A 9 38.35 -4.76 -10.78
C LYS A 9 38.42 -3.88 -9.53
N ASP A 10 39.27 -2.87 -9.55
CA ASP A 10 39.48 -1.93 -8.43
C ASP A 10 38.21 -1.14 -8.08
N LEU A 11 37.47 -0.67 -9.09
CA LEU A 11 36.21 0.04 -8.86
C LEU A 11 35.14 -0.90 -8.31
N ASN A 12 35.08 -2.14 -8.81
CA ASN A 12 34.17 -3.16 -8.28
C ASN A 12 34.45 -3.51 -6.81
N GLU A 13 35.71 -3.65 -6.43
CA GLU A 13 36.11 -3.89 -5.04
C GLU A 13 35.80 -2.67 -4.18
N SER A 14 36.08 -1.46 -4.66
CA SER A 14 35.76 -0.23 -3.94
C SER A 14 34.26 -0.10 -3.67
N ILE A 15 33.38 -0.51 -4.60
CA ILE A 15 31.92 -0.50 -4.39
C ILE A 15 31.53 -1.52 -3.31
N LYS A 16 32.07 -2.75 -3.38
CA LYS A 16 31.78 -3.79 -2.38
C LYS A 16 32.24 -3.38 -0.98
N ASN A 17 33.39 -2.72 -0.88
CA ASN A 17 33.92 -2.23 0.39
C ASN A 17 33.06 -1.08 0.95
N LEU A 18 32.56 -0.19 0.08
CA LEU A 18 31.71 0.93 0.48
C LEU A 18 30.32 0.48 0.97
N LEU A 19 29.68 -0.44 0.24
CA LEU A 19 28.33 -0.93 0.59
C LEU A 19 28.36 -2.01 1.69
N GLY A 20 29.53 -2.59 1.94
CA GLY A 20 29.68 -3.71 2.87
C GLY A 20 29.18 -5.03 2.28
N LYS A 21 29.53 -6.14 2.95
CA LYS A 21 29.17 -7.50 2.49
C LYS A 21 27.68 -7.83 2.63
N GLN A 22 26.95 -7.10 3.47
CA GLN A 22 25.54 -7.35 3.78
C GLN A 22 24.59 -6.76 2.73
N VAL A 23 25.00 -5.72 1.99
CA VAL A 23 24.16 -5.12 0.96
C VAL A 23 24.31 -5.89 -0.35
N LYS A 24 23.25 -6.58 -0.74
CA LYS A 24 23.19 -7.29 -2.02
C LYS A 24 23.18 -6.30 -3.18
N ILE A 25 24.08 -6.47 -4.14
CA ILE A 25 24.08 -5.69 -5.39
C ILE A 25 23.28 -6.48 -6.43
N LEU A 26 22.11 -5.97 -6.82
CA LEU A 26 21.26 -6.59 -7.83
C LEU A 26 21.74 -6.26 -9.25
N PHE A 27 22.17 -5.01 -9.45
CA PHE A 27 22.67 -4.53 -10.73
C PHE A 27 23.67 -3.40 -10.50
N LYS A 28 24.64 -3.25 -11.40
CA LYS A 28 25.54 -2.10 -11.43
C LYS A 28 26.02 -1.82 -12.84
N ASN A 29 26.08 -0.54 -13.20
CA ASN A 29 26.61 -0.13 -14.49
C ASN A 29 27.28 1.24 -14.41
N VAL A 30 28.29 1.47 -15.25
CA VAL A 30 28.86 2.82 -15.45
C VAL A 30 27.97 3.56 -16.42
N VAL A 31 27.54 4.75 -16.04
CA VAL A 31 26.60 5.56 -16.83
C VAL A 31 27.10 7.00 -16.92
N LYS A 32 26.69 7.70 -17.97
CA LYS A 32 26.88 9.14 -18.10
C LYS A 32 25.63 9.85 -17.62
N LEU A 33 25.69 10.49 -16.45
CA LEU A 33 24.61 11.31 -15.94
C LEU A 33 24.60 12.66 -16.69
N GLU A 34 23.46 13.02 -17.28
CA GLU A 34 23.27 14.34 -17.87
C GLU A 34 23.13 15.41 -16.78
N THR A 35 23.85 16.51 -16.94
CA THR A 35 23.84 17.67 -16.05
C THR A 35 23.40 18.92 -16.83
N LYS A 36 23.23 20.06 -16.14
CA LYS A 36 22.79 21.30 -16.80
C LYS A 36 23.79 21.73 -17.88
N GLY A 37 23.28 22.04 -19.08
CA GLY A 37 24.04 22.59 -20.20
C GLY A 37 24.80 21.54 -21.02
N ASP A 38 24.14 20.44 -21.40
CA ASP A 38 24.64 19.35 -22.25
C ASP A 38 25.93 18.65 -21.77
N LYS A 39 26.33 18.90 -20.52
CA LYS A 39 27.48 18.25 -19.89
C LYS A 39 27.07 16.91 -19.32
N THR A 40 27.97 15.94 -19.42
CA THR A 40 27.78 14.62 -18.82
C THR A 40 28.87 14.32 -17.79
N GLU A 41 28.50 13.59 -16.73
CA GLU A 41 29.41 13.12 -15.70
C GLU A 41 29.40 11.60 -15.62
N ASN A 42 30.57 10.98 -15.57
CA ASN A 42 30.67 9.54 -15.37
C ASN A 42 30.32 9.18 -13.92
N ARG A 43 29.31 8.33 -13.74
CA ARG A 43 28.84 7.82 -12.45
C ARG A 43 28.69 6.31 -12.52
N VAL A 44 28.57 5.67 -11.37
CA VAL A 44 28.16 4.27 -11.29
C VAL A 44 26.76 4.22 -10.70
N LEU A 45 25.83 3.64 -11.45
CA LEU A 45 24.48 3.37 -10.99
C LEU A 45 24.44 1.97 -10.39
N VAL A 46 23.98 1.84 -9.15
CA VAL A 46 23.87 0.56 -8.45
C VAL A 46 22.44 0.37 -7.95
N PHE A 47 21.86 -0.80 -8.23
CA PHE A 47 20.57 -1.20 -7.69
C PHE A 47 20.80 -2.19 -6.55
N SER A 48 20.28 -1.83 -5.38
CA SER A 48 20.19 -2.66 -4.18
C SER A 48 18.77 -3.22 -4.04
N PRO A 49 18.44 -4.01 -3.00
CA PRO A 49 17.10 -4.56 -2.83
C PRO A 49 16.00 -3.51 -2.69
N CYS A 50 16.28 -2.33 -2.14
CA CYS A 50 15.26 -1.30 -1.85
C CYS A 50 15.60 0.09 -2.46
N ARG A 51 16.87 0.30 -2.87
CA ARG A 51 17.38 1.62 -3.30
C ARG A 51 18.18 1.59 -4.58
N ILE A 52 18.13 2.72 -5.29
CA ILE A 52 19.05 3.11 -6.35
C ILE A 52 20.14 3.99 -5.72
N LEU A 53 21.40 3.62 -5.92
CA LEU A 53 22.56 4.37 -5.44
C LEU A 53 23.31 4.95 -6.64
N LEU A 54 23.64 6.23 -6.55
CA LEU A 54 24.49 6.90 -7.52
C LEU A 54 25.85 7.17 -6.88
N LEU A 55 26.90 6.62 -7.49
CA LEU A 55 28.25 6.66 -6.95
C LEU A 55 29.21 7.38 -7.91
N THR A 56 30.30 7.91 -7.35
CA THR A 56 31.41 8.46 -8.13
C THR A 56 32.12 7.36 -8.92
N ALA A 57 32.40 7.56 -10.21
CA ALA A 57 33.24 6.66 -11.01
C ALA A 57 34.75 6.89 -10.75
N LYS A 58 35.16 6.91 -9.48
CA LYS A 58 36.55 7.10 -9.00
C LYS A 58 36.86 6.07 -7.92
N VAL A 59 38.14 5.80 -7.69
CA VAL A 59 38.61 4.95 -6.59
C VAL A 59 39.39 5.84 -5.60
N PRO A 60 39.02 5.90 -4.30
CA PRO A 60 37.87 5.23 -3.69
C PRO A 60 36.54 5.85 -4.14
N THR A 61 35.54 5.00 -4.35
CA THR A 61 34.18 5.43 -4.72
C THR A 61 33.42 5.94 -3.50
N ARG A 62 32.45 6.82 -3.72
CA ARG A 62 31.58 7.41 -2.69
C ARG A 62 30.14 7.49 -3.21
N ILE A 63 29.16 7.40 -2.31
CA ILE A 63 27.74 7.62 -2.63
C ILE A 63 27.53 9.14 -2.77
N ASP A 64 27.12 9.60 -3.94
CA ASP A 64 26.73 10.99 -4.16
C ASP A 64 25.30 11.23 -3.67
N CYS A 65 24.38 10.34 -4.07
CA CYS A 65 23.00 10.33 -3.61
C CYS A 65 22.38 8.94 -3.75
N HIS A 66 21.25 8.73 -3.08
CA HIS A 66 20.47 7.51 -3.17
C HIS A 66 18.98 7.80 -3.17
N PHE A 67 18.19 6.91 -3.75
CA PHE A 67 16.74 7.02 -3.81
C PHE A 67 16.10 5.68 -3.50
N HIS A 68 15.04 5.69 -2.72
CA HIS A 68 14.22 4.50 -2.48
C HIS A 68 13.31 4.24 -3.68
N TYR A 69 13.01 2.98 -4.00
CA TYR A 69 12.16 2.67 -5.16
C TYR A 69 10.76 3.28 -5.07
N LEU A 70 10.21 3.42 -3.85
CA LEU A 70 8.91 4.06 -3.62
C LEU A 70 8.92 5.59 -3.87
N GLU A 71 10.07 6.22 -4.05
CA GLU A 71 10.19 7.63 -4.41
C GLU A 71 10.14 7.86 -5.93
N ILE A 72 10.14 6.80 -6.73
CA ILE A 72 10.08 6.90 -8.20
C ILE A 72 8.69 7.38 -8.62
N GLN A 73 8.64 8.57 -9.23
CA GLN A 73 7.42 9.14 -9.75
C GLN A 73 7.22 8.82 -11.24
N ALA A 74 8.33 8.82 -12.01
CA ALA A 74 8.30 8.50 -13.43
C ALA A 74 9.53 7.70 -13.87
N LEU A 75 9.31 6.79 -14.82
CA LEU A 75 10.33 6.02 -15.54
C LEU A 75 10.14 6.23 -17.04
N GLU A 76 11.07 6.94 -17.67
CA GLU A 76 10.97 7.33 -19.08
C GLU A 76 12.22 6.88 -19.86
N SER A 77 12.01 6.34 -21.06
CA SER A 77 13.10 6.02 -21.99
C SER A 77 12.61 6.21 -23.42
N LYS A 78 12.67 7.46 -23.87
CA LYS A 78 12.22 7.90 -25.21
C LYS A 78 13.28 7.69 -26.28
N ARG A 79 14.55 7.79 -25.87
CA ARG A 79 15.73 7.52 -26.71
C ARG A 79 16.30 6.17 -26.29
N GLY A 80 16.79 5.39 -27.26
CA GLY A 80 17.23 4.01 -27.02
C GLY A 80 18.39 3.88 -26.04
N ASN A 81 19.22 4.92 -25.91
CA ASN A 81 20.41 4.99 -25.06
C ASN A 81 20.24 5.83 -23.80
N GLN A 82 19.01 6.26 -23.48
CA GLN A 82 18.74 7.15 -22.35
C GLN A 82 17.67 6.55 -21.43
N LEU A 83 17.96 6.52 -20.12
CA LEU A 83 16.98 6.26 -19.06
C LEU A 83 16.80 7.52 -18.22
N SER A 84 15.58 8.02 -18.11
CA SER A 84 15.24 9.13 -17.23
C SER A 84 14.35 8.64 -16.09
N ILE A 85 14.76 8.91 -14.86
CA ILE A 85 13.98 8.59 -13.66
C ILE A 85 13.68 9.88 -12.90
N THR A 86 12.42 10.10 -12.56
CA THR A 86 11.99 11.26 -11.78
C THR A 86 11.84 10.89 -10.32
N PHE A 87 12.59 11.58 -9.47
CA PHE A 87 12.50 11.51 -8.01
C PHE A 87 12.21 12.90 -7.47
N ASN A 88 11.20 13.04 -6.60
CA ASN A 88 10.88 14.32 -5.94
C ASN A 88 10.82 15.52 -6.92
N GLU A 89 10.09 15.36 -8.04
CA GLU A 89 9.94 16.34 -9.12
C GLU A 89 11.24 16.68 -9.89
N LYS A 90 12.34 15.97 -9.63
CA LYS A 90 13.62 16.15 -10.31
C LYS A 90 13.94 14.96 -11.21
N VAL A 91 14.24 15.26 -12.47
CA VAL A 91 14.60 14.27 -13.49
C VAL A 91 16.10 13.98 -13.43
N TYR A 92 16.45 12.70 -13.37
CA TYR A 92 17.81 12.18 -13.51
C TYR A 92 17.91 11.37 -14.80
N SER A 93 18.69 11.85 -15.76
CA SER A 93 18.85 11.21 -17.07
C SER A 93 20.22 10.54 -17.19
N PHE A 94 20.21 9.25 -17.46
CA PHE A 94 21.38 8.39 -17.56
C PHE A 94 21.54 7.94 -19.01
N LEU A 95 22.70 8.21 -19.60
CA LEU A 95 23.09 7.73 -20.91
C LEU A 95 23.98 6.49 -20.78
N ALA A 96 23.68 5.46 -21.57
CA ALA A 96 24.42 4.21 -21.63
C ALA A 96 24.48 3.68 -23.08
N GLY A 97 25.63 3.18 -23.51
CA GLY A 97 25.94 2.87 -24.91
C GLY A 97 26.61 4.02 -25.67
N GLU A 98 27.17 3.70 -26.84
CA GLU A 98 27.90 4.64 -27.70
C GLU A 98 27.00 5.37 -28.71
N ASP A 99 25.93 4.72 -29.17
CA ASP A 99 25.02 5.23 -30.19
C ASP A 99 23.64 5.59 -29.62
N SER A 100 22.86 6.41 -30.34
CA SER A 100 21.49 6.82 -29.98
C SER A 100 20.41 5.76 -30.27
N SER A 101 20.80 4.60 -30.80
CA SER A 101 19.93 3.44 -31.06
C SER A 101 19.56 2.69 -29.77
N CYS A 102 18.71 1.66 -29.86
CA CYS A 102 18.34 0.85 -28.68
C CYS A 102 19.58 0.23 -28.03
N SER A 103 19.85 0.62 -26.78
CA SER A 103 20.98 0.15 -26.00
C SER A 103 20.54 -1.01 -25.10
N LEU A 104 21.16 -2.18 -25.29
CA LEU A 104 20.98 -3.34 -24.42
C LEU A 104 21.33 -3.03 -22.95
N GLU A 105 22.20 -2.05 -22.71
CA GLU A 105 22.56 -1.61 -21.36
C GLU A 105 21.38 -0.90 -20.68
N VAL A 106 20.67 -0.03 -21.41
CA VAL A 106 19.47 0.63 -20.89
C VAL A 106 18.34 -0.37 -20.69
N ASP A 107 18.19 -1.34 -21.59
CA ASP A 107 17.21 -2.43 -21.44
C ASP A 107 17.49 -3.25 -20.19
N SER A 108 18.76 -3.56 -19.94
CA SER A 108 19.21 -4.25 -18.73
C SER A 108 18.94 -3.40 -17.48
N MET A 109 19.12 -2.08 -17.54
CA MET A 109 18.77 -1.17 -16.44
C MET A 109 17.26 -1.15 -16.17
N ILE A 110 16.43 -1.03 -17.20
CA ILE A 110 14.97 -1.04 -17.04
C ILE A 110 14.50 -2.38 -16.47
N SER A 111 15.00 -3.48 -17.02
CA SER A 111 14.68 -4.84 -16.56
C SER A 111 15.13 -5.08 -15.13
N ALA A 112 16.34 -4.65 -14.76
CA ALA A 112 16.86 -4.80 -13.40
C ALA A 112 16.05 -3.99 -12.37
N LEU A 113 15.67 -2.75 -12.71
CA LEU A 113 14.85 -1.91 -11.85
C LEU A 113 13.48 -2.55 -11.61
N ALA A 114 12.81 -2.93 -12.68
CA ALA A 114 11.49 -3.54 -12.60
C ALA A 114 11.52 -4.89 -11.87
N THR A 115 12.55 -5.71 -12.09
CA THR A 115 12.77 -6.96 -11.35
C THR A 115 13.01 -6.71 -9.87
N ALA A 116 13.78 -5.68 -9.51
CA ALA A 116 14.01 -5.31 -8.11
C ALA A 116 12.71 -4.92 -7.41
N ILE A 117 11.89 -4.07 -8.04
CA ILE A 117 10.58 -3.66 -7.50
C ILE A 117 9.65 -4.87 -7.39
N ARG A 118 9.62 -5.75 -8.39
CA ARG A 118 8.82 -6.96 -8.38
C ARG A 118 9.23 -7.94 -7.29
N ASN A 119 10.51 -8.08 -6.99
CA ASN A 119 10.96 -8.94 -5.89
C ASN A 119 10.41 -8.48 -4.52
N ILE A 120 10.09 -7.19 -4.39
CA ILE A 120 9.43 -6.63 -3.20
C ILE A 120 7.91 -6.78 -3.32
N PHE A 121 7.34 -6.40 -4.47
CA PHE A 121 5.89 -6.34 -4.71
C PHE A 121 5.50 -7.27 -5.87
N PRO A 122 5.54 -8.60 -5.69
CA PRO A 122 5.49 -9.55 -6.81
C PRO A 122 4.13 -9.66 -7.48
N THR A 123 3.07 -9.29 -6.78
CA THR A 123 1.67 -9.41 -7.23
C THR A 123 1.05 -8.07 -7.64
N VAL A 124 1.82 -6.98 -7.56
CA VAL A 124 1.34 -5.63 -7.91
C VAL A 124 1.96 -5.20 -9.24
N PRO A 125 1.15 -4.82 -10.24
CA PRO A 125 1.66 -4.33 -11.51
C PRO A 125 2.57 -3.12 -11.34
N LEU A 126 3.68 -3.07 -12.10
CA LEU A 126 4.67 -1.99 -11.95
C LEU A 126 4.07 -0.59 -12.11
N GLN A 127 3.09 -0.44 -13.01
CA GLN A 127 2.36 0.81 -13.26
C GLN A 127 1.51 1.30 -12.07
N TYR A 128 1.21 0.42 -11.11
CA TYR A 128 0.53 0.80 -9.87
C TYR A 128 1.50 1.38 -8.83
N ILE A 129 2.77 1.03 -8.93
CA ILE A 129 3.84 1.50 -8.04
C ILE A 129 4.45 2.79 -8.59
N ILE A 130 4.79 2.80 -9.88
CA ILE A 130 5.35 3.97 -10.58
C ILE A 130 4.22 4.66 -11.35
N ARG A 131 3.92 5.91 -10.98
CA ARG A 131 2.78 6.67 -11.52
C ARG A 131 2.84 6.90 -13.04
N LYS A 132 4.03 7.04 -13.61
CA LYS A 132 4.23 7.30 -15.04
C LYS A 132 5.34 6.41 -15.59
N ILE A 133 5.01 5.56 -16.56
CA ILE A 133 5.99 4.72 -17.27
C ILE A 133 5.85 4.99 -18.76
N GLU A 134 6.91 5.52 -19.38
CA GLU A 134 6.95 5.86 -20.81
C GLU A 134 8.24 5.34 -21.44
N VAL A 135 8.23 4.07 -21.86
CA VAL A 135 9.39 3.37 -22.44
C VAL A 135 9.11 3.06 -23.91
N ILE A 136 10.01 3.51 -24.79
CA ILE A 136 9.90 3.36 -26.25
C ILE A 136 11.12 2.59 -26.79
N PRO A 137 10.93 1.59 -27.66
CA PRO A 137 9.65 0.93 -27.98
C PRO A 137 9.04 0.17 -26.78
N PRO A 138 7.70 -0.04 -26.73
CA PRO A 138 7.05 -0.77 -25.64
C PRO A 138 7.51 -2.22 -25.44
N SER A 139 8.07 -2.83 -26.49
CA SER A 139 8.61 -4.20 -26.45
C SER A 139 9.74 -4.37 -25.42
N ARG A 140 10.39 -3.29 -25.00
CA ARG A 140 11.43 -3.30 -23.97
C ARG A 140 10.90 -3.70 -22.58
N LEU A 141 9.60 -3.56 -22.36
CA LEU A 141 8.92 -4.02 -21.15
C LEU A 141 8.26 -5.40 -21.33
N GLN A 142 8.41 -6.05 -22.50
CA GLN A 142 7.70 -7.29 -22.79
C GLN A 142 8.08 -8.43 -21.84
N VAL A 143 9.38 -8.59 -21.54
CA VAL A 143 9.85 -9.59 -20.58
C VAL A 143 9.14 -9.43 -19.23
N LEU A 144 8.90 -8.19 -18.78
CA LEU A 144 8.21 -7.94 -17.52
C LEU A 144 6.74 -8.31 -17.60
N ARG A 145 6.07 -7.97 -18.71
CA ARG A 145 4.67 -8.36 -18.97
C ARG A 145 4.51 -9.87 -19.05
N ASP A 146 5.46 -10.57 -19.65
CA ASP A 146 5.44 -12.04 -19.74
C ASP A 146 5.57 -12.66 -18.35
N ILE A 147 6.48 -12.15 -17.51
CA ILE A 147 6.59 -12.61 -16.12
C ILE A 147 5.32 -12.23 -15.33
N GLU A 148 4.70 -11.05 -15.55
CA GLU A 148 3.43 -10.65 -14.91
C GLU A 148 2.30 -11.61 -15.29
N ALA A 149 2.23 -12.03 -16.55
CA ALA A 149 1.24 -13.00 -17.02
C ALA A 149 1.44 -14.40 -16.44
N VAL A 150 2.69 -14.82 -16.21
CA VAL A 150 3.04 -16.13 -15.62
C VAL A 150 2.94 -16.14 -14.09
N GLY A 151 3.05 -14.99 -13.43
CA GLY A 151 3.21 -14.80 -11.98
C GLY A 151 1.99 -15.09 -11.08
N SER A 152 1.04 -15.92 -11.53
CA SER A 152 -0.10 -16.38 -10.72
C SER A 152 0.20 -17.59 -9.83
N ASN A 153 1.44 -18.11 -9.86
CA ASN A 153 1.84 -19.23 -9.02
C ASN A 153 2.32 -18.75 -7.63
N ILE A 154 1.46 -18.96 -6.62
CA ILE A 154 1.65 -18.62 -5.18
C ILE A 154 3.02 -19.10 -4.62
N ARG A 155 3.63 -20.14 -5.20
CA ARG A 155 4.86 -20.76 -4.71
C ARG A 155 6.13 -19.90 -4.87
N GLU A 156 6.15 -18.93 -5.79
CA GLU A 156 7.34 -18.07 -6.00
C GLU A 156 7.36 -16.81 -5.14
N VAL A 157 6.21 -16.41 -4.60
CA VAL A 157 6.01 -15.12 -3.92
C VAL A 157 6.52 -15.12 -2.46
N GLY A 158 6.73 -16.31 -1.88
CA GLY A 158 7.09 -16.48 -0.48
C GLY A 158 5.89 -16.42 0.49
N PRO A 159 6.12 -16.57 1.79
CA PRO A 159 5.08 -16.55 2.81
C PRO A 159 4.24 -15.27 2.78
N CYS A 160 2.94 -15.41 3.04
CA CYS A 160 2.01 -14.29 3.18
C CYS A 160 2.12 -13.21 2.08
N GLY A 161 2.30 -13.63 0.82
CA GLY A 161 2.40 -12.69 -0.31
C GLY A 161 3.72 -11.93 -0.38
N GLY A 162 4.79 -12.47 0.21
CA GLY A 162 6.10 -11.82 0.28
C GLY A 162 6.16 -10.72 1.33
N PHE A 163 5.34 -10.82 2.39
CA PHE A 163 5.21 -9.78 3.41
C PHE A 163 6.57 -9.37 4.01
N SER A 164 7.43 -10.33 4.36
CA SER A 164 8.72 -10.04 5.00
C SER A 164 9.64 -9.19 4.11
N ASN A 165 9.63 -9.38 2.79
CA ASN A 165 10.37 -8.52 1.86
C ASN A 165 9.77 -7.10 1.79
N GLN A 166 8.45 -7.00 1.83
CA GLN A 166 7.73 -5.71 1.83
C GLN A 166 7.99 -4.95 3.13
N TYR A 167 7.94 -5.65 4.27
CA TYR A 167 8.26 -5.13 5.59
C TYR A 167 9.70 -4.64 5.66
N ALA A 168 10.67 -5.42 5.17
CA ALA A 168 12.07 -4.98 5.08
C ALA A 168 12.24 -3.72 4.21
N CYS A 169 11.56 -3.65 3.07
CA CYS A 169 11.52 -2.47 2.21
C CYS A 169 10.91 -1.26 2.94
N MET A 170 9.83 -1.44 3.67
CA MET A 170 9.22 -0.36 4.45
C MET A 170 10.09 0.08 5.63
N CYS A 171 10.80 -0.84 6.28
CA CYS A 171 11.77 -0.50 7.31
C CYS A 171 12.88 0.39 6.75
N ASP A 172 13.46 0.01 5.60
CA ASP A 172 14.45 0.84 4.90
C ASP A 172 13.87 2.21 4.52
N TYR A 173 12.65 2.26 3.98
CA TYR A 173 11.99 3.51 3.59
C TYR A 173 11.75 4.47 4.75
N HIS A 174 11.31 3.97 5.90
CA HIS A 174 11.06 4.78 7.11
C HIS A 174 12.30 4.97 7.98
N ASN A 175 13.46 4.44 7.57
CA ASN A 175 14.68 4.37 8.38
C ASN A 175 14.43 3.75 9.77
N MET A 176 13.65 2.66 9.81
CA MET A 176 13.33 1.89 11.01
C MET A 176 14.16 0.61 11.06
N PRO A 177 14.54 0.12 12.25
CA PRO A 177 15.20 -1.18 12.38
C PRO A 177 14.27 -2.31 11.92
N TYR A 178 14.82 -3.24 11.16
CA TYR A 178 14.14 -4.48 10.82
C TYR A 178 14.06 -5.39 12.04
N ARG A 179 12.85 -5.78 12.44
CA ARG A 179 12.61 -6.73 13.54
C ARG A 179 12.45 -8.13 12.94
N GLU A 180 13.40 -9.02 13.22
CA GLU A 180 13.37 -10.38 12.68
C GLU A 180 12.16 -11.16 13.21
N GLU A 181 11.70 -10.84 14.42
CA GLU A 181 10.56 -11.47 15.09
C GLU A 181 9.26 -11.23 14.33
N VAL A 182 9.04 -10.02 13.81
CA VAL A 182 7.86 -9.68 13.00
C VAL A 182 7.81 -10.52 11.73
N ALA A 183 8.94 -10.59 11.02
CA ALA A 183 9.03 -11.40 9.81
C ALA A 183 8.87 -12.88 10.11
N TRP A 184 9.45 -13.35 11.22
CA TRP A 184 9.33 -14.74 11.64
C TRP A 184 7.88 -15.12 12.01
N ASP A 185 7.17 -14.27 12.76
CA ASP A 185 5.77 -14.48 13.12
C ASP A 185 4.90 -14.59 11.85
N VAL A 186 5.11 -13.69 10.89
CA VAL A 186 4.33 -13.71 9.65
C VAL A 186 4.70 -14.90 8.76
N ASP A 187 5.98 -15.20 8.59
CA ASP A 187 6.43 -16.25 7.70
C ASP A 187 6.12 -17.67 8.22
N ASN A 188 6.00 -17.83 9.54
CA ASN A 188 5.80 -19.15 10.17
C ASN A 188 4.40 -19.30 10.77
N ILE A 189 4.02 -18.43 11.71
CA ILE A 189 2.74 -18.55 12.42
C ILE A 189 1.60 -18.22 11.46
N TYR A 190 1.62 -17.03 10.86
CA TYR A 190 0.52 -16.58 10.01
C TYR A 190 0.36 -17.45 8.77
N LEU A 191 1.47 -17.84 8.14
CA LEU A 191 1.45 -18.76 7.00
C LEU A 191 0.87 -20.12 7.40
N SER A 192 1.30 -20.70 8.52
CA SER A 192 0.82 -22.03 8.96
C SER A 192 -0.68 -22.02 9.30
N LEU A 193 -1.19 -20.90 9.83
CA LEU A 193 -2.62 -20.68 10.07
C LEU A 193 -3.39 -20.33 8.79
N ASN A 194 -2.69 -20.07 7.68
CA ASN A 194 -3.27 -19.54 6.44
C ASN A 194 -4.20 -18.33 6.69
N THR A 195 -3.85 -17.49 7.67
CA THR A 195 -4.66 -16.33 8.02
C THR A 195 -4.54 -15.26 6.95
N ARG A 196 -5.66 -14.60 6.67
CA ARG A 196 -5.76 -13.43 5.78
C ARG A 196 -5.93 -12.13 6.56
N GLU A 197 -5.83 -12.21 7.88
CA GLU A 197 -5.95 -11.10 8.80
C GLU A 197 -4.59 -10.71 9.37
N LEU A 198 -4.21 -9.44 9.22
CA LEU A 198 -3.13 -8.84 9.98
C LEU A 198 -3.69 -8.23 11.26
N CYS A 199 -3.34 -8.82 12.41
CA CYS A 199 -3.80 -8.36 13.71
C CYS A 199 -2.71 -7.52 14.39
N LEU A 200 -2.94 -6.21 14.54
CA LEU A 200 -1.95 -5.30 15.14
C LEU A 200 -1.71 -5.58 16.63
N LYS A 201 -2.64 -6.29 17.29
CA LYS A 201 -2.48 -6.71 18.68
C LYS A 201 -1.37 -7.74 18.86
N ASP A 202 -1.07 -8.53 17.82
CA ASP A 202 -0.01 -9.52 17.87
C ASP A 202 1.38 -8.87 17.98
N PHE A 203 1.48 -7.58 17.69
CA PHE A 203 2.71 -6.78 17.75
C PHE A 203 2.68 -5.75 18.89
N ASP A 204 1.84 -5.93 19.92
CA ASP A 204 1.70 -4.98 21.03
C ASP A 204 2.95 -4.84 21.92
N TYR A 205 3.87 -5.81 21.83
CA TYR A 205 5.19 -5.78 22.44
C TYR A 205 6.17 -4.79 21.78
N LEU A 206 5.83 -4.25 20.61
CA LEU A 206 6.65 -3.30 19.87
C LEU A 206 6.28 -1.84 20.18
N ASP A 207 7.24 -0.94 19.95
CA ASP A 207 6.98 0.49 20.01
C ASP A 207 6.05 0.94 18.88
N GLN A 208 5.31 2.02 19.11
CA GLN A 208 4.35 2.58 18.14
C GLN A 208 4.98 2.91 16.77
N LYS A 209 6.25 3.30 16.76
CA LYS A 209 6.99 3.59 15.52
C LYS A 209 7.29 2.32 14.72
N ASP A 210 7.53 1.20 15.39
CA ASP A 210 7.82 -0.08 14.73
C ASP A 210 6.58 -0.63 13.99
N LEU A 211 5.37 -0.25 14.42
CA LEU A 211 4.13 -0.58 13.72
C LEU A 211 3.97 0.13 12.36
N ILE A 212 4.66 1.26 12.13
CA ILE A 212 4.58 2.03 10.88
C ILE A 212 4.96 1.18 9.66
N PRO A 213 6.17 0.56 9.59
CA PRO A 213 6.54 -0.30 8.47
C PRO A 213 5.67 -1.56 8.35
N ILE A 214 5.15 -2.10 9.46
CA ILE A 214 4.25 -3.27 9.48
C ILE A 214 2.94 -2.93 8.76
N ILE A 215 2.29 -1.83 9.15
CA ILE A 215 1.04 -1.37 8.54
C ILE A 215 1.28 -1.01 7.07
N ASN A 216 2.35 -0.27 6.76
CA ASN A 216 2.62 0.23 5.41
C ASN A 216 2.99 -0.90 4.43
N ALA A 217 3.50 -2.05 4.90
CA ALA A 217 3.71 -3.21 4.05
C ALA A 217 2.39 -3.66 3.35
N LEU A 218 1.23 -3.39 3.98
CA LEU A 218 -0.08 -3.68 3.40
C LEU A 218 -0.48 -2.77 2.22
N ASP A 219 0.23 -1.66 1.95
CA ASP A 219 -0.05 -0.79 0.80
C ASP A 219 -0.08 -1.59 -0.53
N TYR A 220 0.79 -2.60 -0.63
CA TYR A 220 1.01 -3.40 -1.84
C TYR A 220 0.97 -4.91 -1.58
N ASN A 221 0.61 -5.35 -0.36
CA ASN A 221 0.47 -6.77 -0.07
C ASN A 221 -0.88 -7.28 -0.56
N THR A 222 -0.90 -8.37 -1.33
CA THR A 222 -2.15 -8.96 -1.85
C THR A 222 -2.55 -10.27 -1.15
N TRP A 223 -1.88 -10.64 -0.05
CA TRP A 223 -2.23 -11.81 0.74
C TRP A 223 -3.26 -11.49 1.81
N PHE A 224 -3.03 -10.41 2.54
CA PHE A 224 -3.92 -9.95 3.61
C PHE A 224 -5.13 -9.24 3.01
N THR A 225 -6.31 -9.72 3.39
CA THR A 225 -7.60 -9.13 3.03
C THR A 225 -8.28 -8.46 4.21
N LYS A 226 -7.77 -8.67 5.44
CA LYS A 226 -8.31 -8.09 6.67
C LYS A 226 -7.22 -7.41 7.48
N LEU A 227 -7.54 -6.24 8.03
CA LEU A 227 -6.72 -5.54 9.01
C LEU A 227 -7.52 -5.38 10.30
N ARG A 228 -7.00 -5.92 11.40
CA ARG A 228 -7.60 -5.81 12.73
C ARG A 228 -6.72 -5.00 13.68
N ALA A 229 -7.33 -4.01 14.30
CA ALA A 229 -6.75 -3.22 15.39
C ALA A 229 -7.84 -3.05 16.45
N ASN A 230 -7.88 -3.98 17.40
CA ASN A 230 -8.86 -4.01 18.48
C ASN A 230 -8.18 -3.79 19.83
N HIS A 231 -8.66 -2.83 20.62
CA HIS A 231 -8.09 -2.54 21.94
C HIS A 231 -6.57 -2.31 21.96
N VAL A 232 -6.00 -1.86 20.84
CA VAL A 232 -4.58 -1.51 20.73
C VAL A 232 -4.41 0.00 20.83
N ARG A 233 -3.36 0.44 21.52
CA ARG A 233 -2.99 1.86 21.49
C ARG A 233 -2.34 2.13 20.15
N LEU A 234 -2.89 3.07 19.38
CA LEU A 234 -2.31 3.52 18.12
C LEU A 234 -1.99 5.01 18.19
N SER A 235 -0.79 5.39 17.74
CA SER A 235 -0.42 6.79 17.55
C SER A 235 -1.16 7.40 16.35
N HIS A 236 -1.20 8.72 16.26
CA HIS A 236 -1.77 9.41 15.10
C HIS A 236 -1.10 8.99 13.78
N ASP A 237 0.22 8.75 13.80
CA ASP A 237 0.96 8.28 12.62
C ASP A 237 0.52 6.88 12.19
N ASN A 238 0.24 5.97 13.13
CA ASN A 238 -0.26 4.63 12.80
C ASN A 238 -1.65 4.71 12.17
N ILE A 239 -2.54 5.54 12.71
CA ILE A 239 -3.88 5.77 12.15
C ILE A 239 -3.79 6.34 10.74
N ASP A 240 -2.90 7.30 10.50
CA ASP A 240 -2.68 7.86 9.17
C ASP A 240 -2.11 6.82 8.19
N LYS A 241 -1.30 5.87 8.67
CA LYS A 241 -0.88 4.71 7.85
C LYS A 241 -2.02 3.76 7.53
N ILE A 242 -2.94 3.50 8.44
CA ILE A 242 -4.14 2.69 8.14
C ILE A 242 -4.97 3.36 7.03
N VAL A 243 -5.19 4.67 7.11
CA VAL A 243 -5.88 5.43 6.06
C VAL A 243 -5.13 5.35 4.73
N GLN A 244 -3.79 5.41 4.76
CA GLN A 244 -2.94 5.27 3.58
C GLN A 244 -3.10 3.88 2.93
N VAL A 245 -3.12 2.81 3.73
CA VAL A 245 -3.36 1.45 3.24
C VAL A 245 -4.72 1.36 2.56
N ILE A 246 -5.78 1.89 3.16
CA ILE A 246 -7.14 1.87 2.55
C ILE A 246 -7.17 2.63 1.22
N LYS A 247 -6.38 3.70 1.09
CA LYS A 247 -6.26 4.49 -0.14
C LYS A 247 -5.55 3.73 -1.28
N LYS A 248 -4.66 2.78 -0.98
CA LYS A 248 -3.76 2.15 -1.97
C LYS A 248 -3.93 0.64 -2.13
N SER A 249 -4.42 -0.05 -1.12
CA SER A 249 -4.52 -1.50 -1.16
C SER A 249 -5.50 -1.94 -2.24
N LEU A 250 -5.11 -2.99 -2.96
CA LEU A 250 -5.90 -3.66 -4.00
C LEU A 250 -6.66 -4.88 -3.46
N SER A 251 -6.40 -5.28 -2.22
CA SER A 251 -6.82 -6.57 -1.63
C SER A 251 -7.54 -6.41 -0.29
N LEU A 252 -7.48 -5.24 0.36
CA LEU A 252 -8.07 -5.04 1.68
C LEU A 252 -9.60 -4.95 1.61
N GLU A 253 -10.24 -6.03 2.03
CA GLU A 253 -11.69 -6.27 2.00
C GLU A 253 -12.38 -5.92 3.33
N GLU A 254 -11.64 -6.03 4.45
CA GLU A 254 -12.21 -5.89 5.78
C GLU A 254 -11.31 -5.05 6.70
N VAL A 255 -11.92 -4.09 7.41
CA VAL A 255 -11.23 -3.32 8.46
C VAL A 255 -11.99 -3.41 9.77
N TYR A 256 -11.26 -3.80 10.81
CA TYR A 256 -11.76 -3.87 12.18
C TYR A 256 -10.95 -2.90 13.04
N LEU A 257 -11.54 -1.76 13.37
CA LEU A 257 -10.87 -0.64 14.02
C LEU A 257 -11.62 -0.26 15.31
N ASP A 258 -11.95 -1.25 16.12
CA ASP A 258 -12.78 -1.08 17.32
C ASP A 258 -11.97 -0.62 18.55
N SER A 259 -12.61 0.18 19.39
CA SER A 259 -12.05 0.63 20.68
C SER A 259 -10.72 1.39 20.56
N LEU A 260 -10.55 2.21 19.53
CA LEU A 260 -9.33 2.96 19.24
C LEU A 260 -9.43 4.46 19.60
N GLY A 261 -10.58 4.91 20.12
CA GLY A 261 -10.83 6.32 20.42
C GLY A 261 -10.96 7.20 19.16
N LEU A 262 -11.33 6.60 18.03
CA LEU A 262 -11.49 7.30 16.75
C LEU A 262 -12.67 8.26 16.80
N LYS A 263 -12.50 9.43 16.19
CA LYS A 263 -13.51 10.49 16.14
C LYS A 263 -13.94 10.76 14.70
N ALA A 264 -14.94 11.63 14.52
CA ALA A 264 -15.48 12.01 13.22
C ALA A 264 -14.43 12.41 12.16
N ASP A 265 -13.31 13.04 12.56
CA ASP A 265 -12.27 13.49 11.62
C ASP A 265 -11.48 12.32 11.01
N PHE A 266 -11.32 11.21 11.75
CA PHE A 266 -10.78 9.97 11.19
C PHE A 266 -11.72 9.44 10.11
N VAL A 267 -13.02 9.41 10.38
CA VAL A 267 -14.02 8.93 9.42
C VAL A 267 -14.03 9.79 8.15
N ASN A 268 -13.82 11.11 8.27
CA ASN A 268 -13.63 11.97 7.11
C ASN A 268 -12.38 11.59 6.29
N LYS A 269 -11.24 11.33 6.95
CA LYS A 269 -10.01 10.85 6.29
C LYS A 269 -10.25 9.50 5.60
N LEU A 270 -10.94 8.57 6.25
CA LEU A 270 -11.35 7.29 5.69
C LEU A 270 -12.19 7.47 4.43
N THR A 271 -13.26 8.28 4.49
CA THR A 271 -14.12 8.59 3.33
C THR A 271 -13.32 9.15 2.16
N ASN A 272 -12.33 10.02 2.42
CA ASN A 272 -11.48 10.57 1.36
C ASN A 272 -10.51 9.54 0.78
N ALA A 273 -9.98 8.62 1.61
CA ALA A 273 -9.16 7.50 1.13
C ALA A 273 -9.96 6.59 0.20
N VAL A 274 -11.17 6.20 0.59
CA VAL A 274 -12.08 5.38 -0.22
C VAL A 274 -12.38 6.04 -1.56
N LYS A 275 -12.66 7.35 -1.57
CA LYS A 275 -12.93 8.10 -2.82
C LYS A 275 -11.74 8.11 -3.80
N LEU A 276 -10.52 8.04 -3.28
CA LEU A 276 -9.30 8.08 -4.10
C LEU A 276 -8.85 6.69 -4.57
N ASN A 277 -9.40 5.62 -4.00
CA ASN A 277 -9.08 4.25 -4.39
C ASN A 277 -10.10 3.74 -5.43
N ALA A 278 -9.68 3.73 -6.71
CA ALA A 278 -10.56 3.34 -7.82
C ALA A 278 -11.01 1.87 -7.79
N ILE A 279 -10.27 0.98 -7.11
CA ILE A 279 -10.46 -0.47 -7.13
C ILE A 279 -10.68 -0.99 -5.69
N ILE A 280 -11.26 -0.18 -4.81
CA ILE A 280 -11.41 -0.58 -3.41
C ILE A 280 -12.31 -1.82 -3.25
N PRO A 281 -11.79 -2.93 -2.70
CA PRO A 281 -12.59 -4.15 -2.52
C PRO A 281 -13.30 -4.19 -1.16
N LEU A 282 -13.09 -3.16 -0.32
CA LEU A 282 -13.63 -3.03 1.03
C LEU A 282 -15.15 -3.22 1.07
N HIS A 283 -15.61 -4.14 1.89
CA HIS A 283 -17.04 -4.43 2.12
C HIS A 283 -17.39 -4.63 3.60
N THR A 284 -16.40 -4.72 4.48
CA THR A 284 -16.60 -4.87 5.93
C THR A 284 -15.94 -3.71 6.66
N ILE A 285 -16.73 -3.00 7.46
CA ILE A 285 -16.26 -1.89 8.30
C ILE A 285 -16.77 -2.11 9.71
N ASP A 286 -15.85 -2.25 10.66
CA ASP A 286 -16.14 -2.21 12.09
C ASP A 286 -15.43 -1.00 12.72
N LEU A 287 -16.23 -0.06 13.23
CA LEU A 287 -15.80 1.12 13.96
C LEU A 287 -16.38 1.15 15.37
N SER A 288 -16.85 0.01 15.88
CA SER A 288 -17.51 -0.07 17.17
C SER A 288 -16.65 0.47 18.32
N ASN A 289 -17.30 0.94 19.38
CA ASN A 289 -16.65 1.49 20.57
C ASN A 289 -15.73 2.69 20.28
N ASN A 290 -16.02 3.46 19.22
CA ASN A 290 -15.35 4.72 18.92
C ASN A 290 -16.35 5.88 18.93
N PRO A 291 -16.05 7.01 19.62
CA PRO A 291 -16.94 8.17 19.68
C PRO A 291 -16.89 8.96 18.36
N ILE A 292 -17.37 8.36 17.28
CA ILE A 292 -17.44 9.00 15.97
C ILE A 292 -18.61 9.97 15.87
N GLU A 293 -19.64 9.77 16.71
CA GLU A 293 -20.85 10.60 16.81
C GLU A 293 -21.59 10.73 15.46
N ASP A 294 -22.68 11.49 15.45
CA ASP A 294 -23.47 11.73 14.23
C ASP A 294 -22.63 12.35 13.10
N LYS A 295 -21.63 13.18 13.42
CA LYS A 295 -20.72 13.77 12.43
C LYS A 295 -19.93 12.68 11.70
N GLY A 296 -19.45 11.67 12.41
CA GLY A 296 -18.76 10.51 11.82
C GLY A 296 -19.70 9.66 10.98
N ALA A 297 -20.88 9.31 11.48
CA ALA A 297 -21.89 8.57 10.71
C ALA A 297 -22.25 9.30 9.40
N ASN A 298 -22.40 10.63 9.47
CA ASN A 298 -22.62 11.47 8.29
C ASN A 298 -21.50 11.35 7.26
N ASN A 299 -20.23 11.30 7.68
CA ASN A 299 -19.12 11.08 6.75
C ASN A 299 -19.18 9.70 6.07
N LEU A 300 -19.66 8.66 6.77
CA LEU A 300 -19.85 7.32 6.20
C LEU A 300 -20.93 7.29 5.11
N THR A 301 -21.96 8.14 5.19
CA THR A 301 -23.00 8.23 4.15
C THR A 301 -22.44 8.57 2.76
N SER A 302 -21.28 9.24 2.70
CA SER A 302 -20.57 9.54 1.46
C SER A 302 -19.57 8.45 1.06
N CYS A 303 -19.22 7.56 1.99
CA CYS A 303 -18.24 6.49 1.84
C CYS A 303 -18.89 5.21 1.32
N ILE A 304 -19.94 4.73 2.00
CA ILE A 304 -20.62 3.46 1.71
C ILE A 304 -21.05 3.35 0.23
N PRO A 305 -21.62 4.39 -0.40
CA PRO A 305 -21.92 4.39 -1.82
C PRO A 305 -20.77 4.10 -2.79
N ARG A 306 -19.53 4.27 -2.36
CA ARG A 306 -18.33 4.13 -3.20
C ARG A 306 -17.71 2.73 -3.11
N LEU A 307 -18.24 1.85 -2.25
CA LEU A 307 -17.75 0.49 -2.11
C LEU A 307 -18.26 -0.36 -3.29
N ASN A 308 -17.37 -0.69 -4.22
CA ASN A 308 -17.72 -1.34 -5.48
C ASN A 308 -18.33 -2.74 -5.31
N LYS A 309 -17.91 -3.47 -4.29
CA LYS A 309 -18.48 -4.79 -3.94
C LYS A 309 -19.80 -4.70 -3.14
N GLY A 310 -20.24 -3.49 -2.78
CA GLY A 310 -21.31 -3.27 -1.81
C GLY A 310 -20.82 -3.42 -0.38
N LEU A 311 -21.58 -2.87 0.58
CA LEU A 311 -21.29 -3.04 2.00
C LEU A 311 -21.97 -4.33 2.48
N VAL A 312 -21.19 -5.24 3.07
CA VAL A 312 -21.68 -6.54 3.55
C VAL A 312 -21.86 -6.54 5.06
N HIS A 313 -20.92 -5.91 5.78
CA HIS A 313 -20.91 -5.88 7.23
C HIS A 313 -20.59 -4.47 7.74
N LEU A 314 -21.51 -3.90 8.53
CA LEU A 314 -21.34 -2.62 9.19
C LEU A 314 -21.59 -2.76 10.68
N ASN A 315 -20.56 -2.48 11.48
CA ASN A 315 -20.67 -2.41 12.92
C ASN A 315 -20.33 -1.00 13.41
N LEU A 316 -21.33 -0.33 13.97
CA LEU A 316 -21.24 1.00 14.60
C LEU A 316 -21.80 0.95 16.03
N SER A 317 -21.63 -0.17 16.74
CA SER A 317 -22.08 -0.27 18.14
C SER A 317 -21.28 0.66 19.05
N HIS A 318 -21.94 1.23 20.06
CA HIS A 318 -21.34 2.15 21.02
C HIS A 318 -20.55 3.31 20.36
N CYS A 319 -21.09 3.88 19.29
CA CYS A 319 -20.44 4.94 18.51
C CYS A 319 -20.86 6.37 18.90
N GLY A 320 -21.74 6.51 19.89
CA GLY A 320 -22.31 7.79 20.30
C GLY A 320 -23.28 8.36 19.28
N LEU A 321 -23.94 7.50 18.48
CA LEU A 321 -24.93 7.93 17.50
C LEU A 321 -26.26 8.27 18.19
N SER A 322 -26.94 9.28 17.64
CA SER A 322 -28.33 9.59 17.95
C SER A 322 -29.28 9.03 16.88
N SER A 323 -30.59 9.05 17.14
CA SER A 323 -31.62 8.74 16.12
C SER A 323 -31.42 9.55 14.83
N LYS A 324 -30.95 10.81 14.93
CA LYS A 324 -30.69 11.67 13.76
C LYS A 324 -29.55 11.11 12.89
N GLY A 325 -28.42 10.74 13.51
CA GLY A 325 -27.28 10.17 12.79
C GLY A 325 -27.64 8.84 12.12
N VAL A 326 -28.39 7.98 12.83
CA VAL A 326 -28.89 6.72 12.29
C VAL A 326 -29.88 6.93 11.14
N ASN A 327 -30.79 7.89 11.24
CA ASN A 327 -31.71 8.20 10.13
C ASN A 327 -30.98 8.72 8.88
N GLN A 328 -29.91 9.50 9.05
CA GLN A 328 -29.08 9.95 7.94
C GLN A 328 -28.32 8.79 7.29
N LEU A 329 -27.79 7.88 8.10
CA LEU A 329 -27.19 6.64 7.61
C LEU A 329 -28.21 5.79 6.84
N ALA A 330 -29.37 5.52 7.43
CA ALA A 330 -30.44 4.75 6.82
C ALA A 330 -30.93 5.37 5.50
N GLN A 331 -31.07 6.70 5.44
CA GLN A 331 -31.42 7.39 4.19
C GLN A 331 -30.38 7.16 3.09
N SER A 332 -29.09 7.15 3.44
CA SER A 332 -28.02 6.84 2.49
C SER A 332 -28.10 5.40 2.00
N LEU A 333 -28.44 4.45 2.89
CA LEU A 333 -28.65 3.05 2.54
C LEU A 333 -29.85 2.89 1.58
N ILE A 334 -30.98 3.55 1.86
CA ILE A 334 -32.18 3.54 1.02
C ILE A 334 -31.88 4.03 -0.39
N ASN A 335 -31.07 5.08 -0.52
CA ASN A 335 -30.73 5.69 -1.80
C ASN A 335 -29.88 4.78 -2.71
N ARG A 336 -29.46 3.59 -2.23
CA ARG A 336 -28.68 2.63 -3.01
C ARG A 336 -29.31 1.25 -3.01
N SER A 337 -30.00 0.95 -4.11
CA SER A 337 -30.64 -0.34 -4.36
C SER A 337 -29.73 -1.55 -4.14
N SER A 338 -28.43 -1.45 -4.46
CA SER A 338 -27.46 -2.54 -4.28
C SER A 338 -27.20 -2.92 -2.82
N LEU A 339 -27.46 -2.03 -1.86
CA LEU A 339 -27.20 -2.29 -0.44
C LEU A 339 -28.27 -3.18 0.19
N TYR A 340 -29.50 -3.15 -0.34
CA TYR A 340 -30.54 -4.09 0.06
C TYR A 340 -30.14 -5.54 -0.20
N THR A 341 -29.33 -5.82 -1.21
CA THR A 341 -28.93 -7.19 -1.57
C THR A 341 -27.56 -7.60 -1.04
N THR A 342 -26.75 -6.67 -0.52
CA THR A 342 -25.38 -6.94 -0.08
C THR A 342 -25.19 -6.85 1.43
N LEU A 343 -25.89 -5.96 2.12
CA LEU A 343 -25.75 -5.78 3.56
C LEU A 343 -26.40 -6.94 4.30
N THR A 344 -25.58 -7.77 4.94
CA THR A 344 -26.02 -8.96 5.70
C THR A 344 -25.89 -8.78 7.19
N TYR A 345 -24.97 -7.93 7.65
CA TYR A 345 -24.72 -7.65 9.06
C TYR A 345 -24.82 -6.14 9.32
N LEU A 346 -25.74 -5.76 10.22
CA LEU A 346 -25.88 -4.40 10.73
C LEU A 346 -25.92 -4.44 12.26
N ASN A 347 -24.97 -3.77 12.90
CA ASN A 347 -24.96 -3.59 14.35
C ASN A 347 -24.93 -2.09 14.69
N LEU A 348 -25.97 -1.65 15.40
CA LEU A 348 -26.14 -0.29 15.92
C LEU A 348 -26.34 -0.29 17.44
N SER A 349 -26.02 -1.38 18.13
CA SER A 349 -26.28 -1.53 19.58
C SER A 349 -25.56 -0.48 20.42
N GLY A 350 -26.14 -0.16 21.57
CA GLY A 350 -25.53 0.78 22.52
C GLY A 350 -25.43 2.24 22.05
N ASN A 351 -26.18 2.63 21.01
CA ASN A 351 -26.37 4.02 20.59
C ASN A 351 -27.69 4.59 21.15
N ASN A 352 -27.87 5.90 21.22
CA ASN A 352 -29.07 6.50 21.83
C ASN A 352 -30.15 6.78 20.76
N LEU A 353 -31.06 5.83 20.54
CA LEU A 353 -32.06 5.86 19.46
C LEU A 353 -33.50 6.07 19.98
N LYS A 354 -33.65 6.91 21.02
CA LYS A 354 -34.93 7.21 21.69
C LYS A 354 -35.93 7.99 20.84
N ASP A 355 -35.41 8.84 19.96
CA ASP A 355 -36.22 9.69 19.08
C ASP A 355 -36.57 8.95 17.78
N ASP A 356 -37.31 9.61 16.89
CA ASP A 356 -37.75 9.08 15.60
C ASP A 356 -36.63 8.39 14.79
N ILE A 357 -36.88 7.16 14.34
CA ILE A 357 -36.01 6.34 13.48
C ILE A 357 -36.72 5.90 12.18
N SER A 358 -37.63 6.74 11.67
CA SER A 358 -38.46 6.46 10.48
C SER A 358 -37.66 5.98 9.26
N ASN A 359 -36.47 6.49 9.00
CA ASN A 359 -35.66 6.04 7.86
C ASN A 359 -35.08 4.65 8.10
N LEU A 360 -34.69 4.33 9.33
CA LEU A 360 -34.24 2.97 9.66
C LEU A 360 -35.41 1.98 9.52
N HIS A 361 -36.60 2.32 10.03
CA HIS A 361 -37.81 1.52 9.82
C HIS A 361 -38.12 1.32 8.34
N SER A 362 -38.04 2.39 7.54
CA SER A 362 -38.25 2.31 6.10
C SER A 362 -37.24 1.37 5.45
N PHE A 363 -35.94 1.51 5.74
CA PHE A 363 -34.90 0.63 5.21
C PHE A 363 -35.15 -0.84 5.57
N LEU A 364 -35.41 -1.13 6.85
CA LEU A 364 -35.64 -2.49 7.34
C LEU A 364 -36.97 -3.10 6.84
N GLY A 365 -37.97 -2.26 6.56
CA GLY A 365 -39.28 -2.68 6.05
C GLY A 365 -39.29 -3.08 4.58
N HIS A 366 -38.27 -2.70 3.80
CA HIS A 366 -38.08 -3.20 2.44
C HIS A 366 -37.39 -4.56 2.46
N ALA A 367 -37.65 -5.41 1.46
CA ALA A 367 -36.94 -6.68 1.29
C ALA A 367 -35.43 -6.44 1.21
N ASN A 368 -34.68 -7.05 2.13
CA ASN A 368 -33.25 -6.86 2.29
C ASN A 368 -32.54 -8.18 2.64
N ALA A 369 -31.21 -8.18 2.58
CA ALA A 369 -30.35 -9.35 2.80
C ALA A 369 -29.83 -9.48 4.24
N ILE A 370 -30.32 -8.65 5.19
CA ILE A 370 -29.82 -8.65 6.56
C ILE A 370 -30.16 -9.99 7.21
N SER A 371 -29.12 -10.71 7.61
CA SER A 371 -29.20 -11.96 8.38
C SER A 371 -28.86 -11.75 9.86
N HIS A 372 -28.16 -10.67 10.18
CA HIS A 372 -27.84 -10.27 11.55
C HIS A 372 -28.14 -8.79 11.75
N LEU A 373 -29.13 -8.49 12.59
CA LEU A 373 -29.48 -7.15 13.03
C LEU A 373 -29.35 -7.07 14.56
N ASP A 374 -28.49 -6.18 15.04
CA ASP A 374 -28.36 -5.90 16.47
C ASP A 374 -28.68 -4.43 16.77
N LEU A 375 -29.81 -4.24 17.44
CA LEU A 375 -30.31 -2.97 17.96
C LEU A 375 -30.41 -3.01 19.50
N SER A 376 -29.69 -3.91 20.16
CA SER A 376 -29.74 -4.04 21.62
C SER A 376 -29.24 -2.77 22.32
N SER A 377 -29.78 -2.48 23.50
CA SER A 377 -29.38 -1.31 24.31
C SER A 377 -29.44 0.03 23.54
N THR A 378 -30.40 0.16 22.62
CA THR A 378 -30.58 1.38 21.82
C THR A 378 -31.65 2.33 22.35
N ASP A 379 -32.36 1.93 23.41
CA ASP A 379 -33.53 2.60 23.94
C ASP A 379 -34.63 2.88 22.89
N ILE A 380 -34.67 2.10 21.80
CA ILE A 380 -35.75 2.12 20.81
C ILE A 380 -37.05 1.67 21.48
N LEU A 381 -38.09 2.47 21.30
CA LEU A 381 -39.45 2.09 21.63
C LEU A 381 -39.98 1.19 20.51
N LEU A 382 -40.04 -0.11 20.75
CA LEU A 382 -40.82 -1.03 19.92
C LEU A 382 -42.29 -0.74 20.23
N GLU A 383 -42.94 0.12 19.45
CA GLU A 383 -44.40 0.24 19.52
C GLU A 383 -45.02 -1.12 19.12
N ASN A 384 -45.88 -1.64 20.00
CA ASN A 384 -46.55 -2.94 19.85
C ASN A 384 -47.53 -2.97 18.67
#